data_AF-A0A1Q9Q1E5-F1
#
_entry.id   AF-A0A1Q9Q1E5-F1
#
_cell.length_a   1.000
_cell.length_b   1.000
_cell.length_c   1.000
_cell.angle_alpha   90.00
_cell.angle_beta   90.00
_cell.angle_gamma   90.00
#
_symmetry.space_group_name_H-M   'P 1'
#
loop_
_entity.id
_entity.type
_entity.pdbx_description
1 polymer ?
#
loop_
_entity_poly.entity_id
_entity_poly.type
_entity_poly.pdbx_seq_one_letter_code
_entity_poly.pdbx_strand_id
1 'polypeptide(L)' 'MVDPFSIYDQKFTISASIGISLYPQDGQDLHTLIKNADLAMYDSKEKGRNCYNQFKPRMKNQLMETMVKLTNMTV' A
#
# COMPACT_ATOMS: atom_id res chain seq x y z
N MET A 1 -17.47 7.96 8.94
CA MET A 1 -16.72 7.26 10.01
C MET A 1 -17.19 5.82 9.98
N VAL A 2 -16.30 4.84 9.88
CA VAL A 2 -16.69 3.42 9.90
C VAL A 2 -16.83 3.01 11.35
N ASP A 3 -17.95 2.40 11.71
CA ASP A 3 -18.18 1.95 13.07
C ASP A 3 -17.21 0.82 13.46
N PRO A 4 -16.63 0.84 14.67
CA PRO A 4 -15.78 -0.25 15.14
C PRO A 4 -16.55 -1.57 15.17
N PHE A 5 -15.92 -2.67 14.74
CA PHE A 5 -16.50 -4.00 14.87
C PHE A 5 -16.08 -4.64 16.18
N SER A 6 -16.93 -5.50 16.75
CA SER A 6 -16.70 -6.12 18.06
C SER A 6 -16.29 -7.58 17.93
N ILE A 7 -15.24 -7.99 18.64
CA ILE A 7 -14.84 -9.39 18.84
C ILE A 7 -14.68 -9.60 20.35
N TYR A 8 -15.42 -10.54 20.94
CA TYR A 8 -15.42 -10.81 22.40
C TYR A 8 -15.50 -9.54 23.26
N ASP A 9 -16.48 -8.68 22.98
CA ASP A 9 -16.72 -7.39 23.64
C ASP A 9 -15.59 -6.34 23.51
N GLN A 10 -14.57 -6.61 22.70
CA GLN A 10 -13.52 -5.64 22.35
C GLN A 10 -13.83 -4.97 21.02
N LYS A 11 -13.72 -3.64 20.98
CA LYS A 11 -13.96 -2.82 19.78
C LYS A 11 -12.68 -2.63 18.98
N PHE A 12 -12.74 -2.93 17.68
CA PHE A 12 -11.64 -2.77 16.74
C PHE A 12 -12.01 -1.77 15.65
N THR A 13 -11.16 -0.78 15.45
CA THR A 13 -11.26 0.14 14.32
C THR A 13 -10.26 -0.28 13.25
N ILE A 14 -10.73 -0.54 12.03
CA ILE A 14 -9.87 -0.79 10.88
C ILE A 14 -9.87 0.40 9.93
N SER A 15 -8.73 0.60 9.28
CA SER A 15 -8.57 1.52 8.16
C SER A 15 -8.09 0.74 6.94
N ALA A 16 -8.58 1.08 5.75
CA ALA A 16 -8.07 0.53 4.51
C ALA A 16 -6.96 1.42 3.92
N SER A 17 -6.05 0.84 3.15
CA SER A 17 -5.14 1.58 2.26
C SER A 17 -5.20 0.89 0.92
N ILE A 18 -5.48 1.64 -0.14
CA ILE A 18 -5.82 1.07 -1.45
C ILE A 18 -4.81 1.56 -2.48
N GLY A 19 -4.22 0.64 -3.23
CA GLY A 19 -3.36 0.95 -4.36
C GLY A 19 -4.06 0.66 -5.67
N ILE A 20 -3.89 1.56 -6.65
CA ILE A 20 -4.51 1.45 -7.96
C ILE A 20 -3.42 1.44 -9.04
N SER A 21 -3.50 0.49 -9.97
CA SER A 21 -2.72 0.48 -11.21
C SER A 21 -3.66 0.34 -12.42
N LEU A 22 -3.26 0.93 -13.54
CA LEU A 22 -4.06 1.00 -14.77
C LEU A 22 -3.33 0.32 -15.94
N TYR A 23 -3.98 -0.65 -16.56
CA TYR A 23 -3.51 -1.17 -17.84
C TYR A 23 -3.88 -0.21 -18.98
N PRO A 24 -2.99 0.05 -19.97
CA PRO A 24 -1.62 -0.44 -20.09
C PRO A 24 -0.56 0.50 -19.47
N GLN A 25 -0.98 1.64 -18.88
CA GLN A 25 -0.08 2.72 -18.46
C GLN A 25 0.91 2.29 -17.37
N ASP A 26 0.44 1.47 -16.44
CA ASP A 26 1.18 1.02 -15.27
C ASP A 26 1.70 -0.41 -15.43
N GLY A 27 1.60 -1.01 -16.62
CA GLY A 27 2.07 -2.36 -16.88
C GLY A 27 1.34 -3.02 -18.03
N GLN A 28 2.04 -3.87 -18.78
CA GLN A 28 1.46 -4.62 -19.89
C GLN A 28 1.07 -6.07 -19.53
N ASP A 29 1.38 -6.49 -18.31
CA ASP A 29 1.10 -7.83 -17.80
C ASP A 29 0.57 -7.77 -16.36
N LEU A 30 -0.14 -8.84 -15.96
CA LEU A 30 -0.78 -8.94 -14.65
C LEU A 30 0.22 -8.79 -13.49
N HIS A 31 1.40 -9.39 -13.61
CA HIS A 31 2.39 -9.36 -12.54
C HIS A 31 2.91 -7.94 -12.30
N THR A 32 3.19 -7.20 -13.37
CA THR A 32 3.61 -5.80 -13.30
C THR A 32 2.50 -4.92 -12.70
N LEU A 33 1.25 -5.12 -13.10
CA LEU A 33 0.11 -4.35 -12.58
C LEU A 33 -0.11 -4.57 -11.09
N ILE A 34 -0.08 -5.83 -10.62
CA ILE A 34 -0.22 -6.16 -9.18
C ILE A 34 0.90 -5.51 -8.39
N LYS A 35 2.16 -5.68 -8.84
CA LYS A 35 3.32 -5.08 -8.16
C LYS A 35 3.21 -3.56 -8.05
N ASN A 36 2.71 -2.90 -9.10
CA ASN A 36 2.55 -1.44 -9.11
C ASN A 36 1.34 -0.96 -8.28
N ALA A 37 0.26 -1.75 -8.20
CA ALA A 37 -0.82 -1.49 -7.26
C ALA A 37 -0.34 -1.63 -5.81
N ASP A 38 0.42 -2.67 -5.48
CA ASP A 38 0.99 -2.85 -4.14
C ASP A 38 1.91 -1.69 -3.74
N LEU A 39 2.71 -1.18 -4.67
CA LEU A 39 3.53 0.02 -4.48
C LEU A 39 2.69 1.24 -4.10
N ALA A 40 1.59 1.47 -4.81
CA ALA A 40 0.68 2.58 -4.55
C ALA A 40 -0.09 2.40 -3.22
N MET A 41 -0.43 1.16 -2.88
CA MET A 41 -1.05 0.81 -1.60
C MET A 41 -0.10 1.12 -0.44
N TYR A 42 1.17 0.75 -0.57
CA TYR A 42 2.17 1.01 0.45
C TYR A 42 2.34 2.51 0.70
N ASP A 43 2.43 3.30 -0.37
CA ASP A 43 2.48 4.77 -0.27
C ASP A 43 1.22 5.36 0.40
N SER A 44 0.04 4.78 0.16
CA SER A 44 -1.20 5.13 0.87
C SER A 44 -1.12 4.81 2.36
N LYS A 45 -0.46 3.69 2.71
CA LYS A 45 -0.29 3.22 4.09
C LYS A 45 0.64 4.13 4.89
N GLU A 46 1.70 4.63 4.26
CA GLU A 46 2.67 5.55 4.86
C GLU A 46 2.11 6.99 5.00
N LYS A 47 1.26 7.43 4.08
CA LYS A 47 0.70 8.80 4.06
C LYS A 47 -0.47 9.06 5.00
N GLY A 48 -0.78 8.13 5.91
CA GLY A 48 -1.80 8.31 6.94
C GLY A 48 -2.94 7.30 6.93
N ARG A 49 -2.91 6.30 6.02
CA ARG A 49 -3.95 5.27 5.86
C ARG A 49 -5.33 5.89 5.53
N ASN A 50 -6.36 5.05 5.44
CA ASN A 50 -7.73 5.43 5.08
C ASN A 50 -7.84 6.23 3.78
N CYS A 51 -6.99 5.92 2.81
CA CYS A 51 -6.92 6.59 1.53
C CYS A 51 -6.55 5.61 0.41
N TYR A 52 -6.65 6.09 -0.82
CA TYR A 52 -6.16 5.39 -2.00
C TYR A 52 -5.13 6.24 -2.71
N ASN A 53 -4.17 5.59 -3.37
CA ASN A 53 -3.27 6.25 -4.33
C ASN A 53 -3.18 5.44 -5.62
N GLN A 54 -3.00 6.18 -6.70
CA GLN A 54 -2.62 5.61 -7.99
C GLN A 54 -1.11 5.45 -8.07
N PHE A 55 -0.68 4.41 -8.76
CA PHE A 55 0.72 4.18 -9.04
C PHE A 55 1.34 5.40 -9.74
N LYS A 56 2.55 5.74 -9.31
CA LYS A 56 3.39 6.74 -9.97
C LYS A 56 4.77 6.12 -10.14
N PRO A 57 5.42 6.21 -11.32
CA PRO A 57 6.73 5.61 -11.56
C PRO A 57 7.79 5.91 -10.48
N ARG A 58 7.76 7.12 -9.89
CA ARG A 58 8.64 7.53 -8.78
C ARG A 58 8.57 6.62 -7.54
N MET A 59 7.46 5.92 -7.31
CA MET A 59 7.23 5.05 -6.15
C MET A 59 8.14 3.81 -6.16
N LYS A 60 8.64 3.39 -7.33
CA LYS A 60 9.56 2.23 -7.44
C LYS A 60 10.86 2.46 -6.65
N ASN A 61 11.37 3.69 -6.62
CA ASN A 61 12.61 4.01 -5.92
C ASN A 61 12.41 4.04 -4.40
N GLN A 62 11.27 4.57 -3.94
CA GLN A 62 10.94 4.62 -2.51
C GLN A 62 10.78 3.25 -1.87
N LEU A 63 10.21 2.25 -2.57
CA LEU A 63 10.07 0.91 -2.00
C LEU A 63 11.43 0.22 -1.82
N MET A 64 12.35 0.39 -2.77
CA MET A 64 13.72 -0.15 -2.66
C MET A 64 14.43 0.41 -1.42
N GLU A 65 14.31 1.72 -1.20
CA GLU A 65 14.87 2.40 -0.03
C GLU A 65 14.25 1.88 1.28
N THR A 66 12.93 1.70 1.33
CA THR A 66 12.24 1.22 2.53
C THR A 66 12.54 -0.25 2.82
N MET A 67 12.63 -1.10 1.78
CA MET A 67 13.05 -2.49 1.94
C MET A 67 14.45 -2.56 2.55
N VAL A 68 15.42 -1.80 2.02
CA VAL A 68 16.79 -1.73 2.57
C VAL A 68 16.80 -1.27 4.03
N LYS A 69 15.98 -0.27 4.39
CA LYS A 69 15.85 0.17 5.79
C LYS A 69 15.35 -0.94 6.72
N LEU A 70 14.36 -1.73 6.28
CA LEU A 70 13.81 -2.83 7.07
C LEU A 70 14.82 -4.00 7.21
N THR A 71 15.58 -4.31 6.16
CA THR A 71 16.64 -5.33 6.25
C THR A 71 17.75 -4.92 7.22
N ASN A 72 18.12 -3.63 7.23
CA ASN A 72 19.16 -3.10 8.11
C ASN A 72 18.72 -2.91 9.57
N MET A 73 17.43 -3.04 9.88
CA MET A 73 16.92 -3.03 11.26
C MET A 73 16.83 -4.44 11.87
N THR A 74 17.22 -5.49 11.13
CA THR A 74 17.16 -6.89 11.59
C THR A 74 18.56 -7.47 11.85
N VAL A 75 19.59 -6.63 12.00
CA VAL A 75 20.95 -7.04 12.39
C VAL A 75 21.41 -6.26 13.61
#